data_AF-A0A661WK74-F1
#
_entry.id   AF-A0A661WK74-F1
#
_cell.length_a   1.000
_cell.length_b   1.000
_cell.length_c   1.000
_cell.angle_alpha   90.00
_cell.angle_beta   90.00
_cell.angle_gamma   90.00
#
_symmetry.space_group_name_H-M   'P 1'
#
loop_
_entity.id
_entity.type
_entity.pdbx_description
1 polymer ?
#
loop_
_entity_poly.entity_id
_entity_poly.type
_entity_poly.pdbx_seq_one_letter_code
_entity_poly.pdbx_strand_id
1 'polypeptide(L)'
;MLLNTEELLAQLQDALERDDFDSAIRMLDVLRGPDQAMLFAELDDDEQQELLPKLDFSDSADILEDLDDPETAKLAASLPIETIARIIDEMEP
;
A
#
# COMPACT_ATOMS: atom_id res chain seq x y z
N MET A 1 4.96 6.83 -20.54
CA MET A 1 6.18 6.10 -20.15
C MET A 1 5.68 4.91 -19.38
N LEU A 2 5.76 3.71 -19.94
CA LEU A 2 5.38 2.49 -19.22
C LEU A 2 6.48 2.26 -18.18
N LEU A 3 6.19 2.54 -16.91
CA LEU A 3 7.02 2.06 -15.82
C LEU A 3 7.03 0.53 -15.89
N ASN A 4 8.19 -0.08 -15.72
CA ASN A 4 8.28 -1.53 -15.68
C ASN A 4 7.86 -1.99 -14.28
N THR A 5 6.59 -2.41 -14.13
CA THR A 5 6.00 -2.81 -12.85
C THR A 5 6.84 -3.88 -12.15
N GLU A 6 7.44 -4.83 -12.88
CA GLU A 6 8.32 -5.87 -12.32
C GLU A 6 9.58 -5.27 -11.68
N GLU A 7 10.16 -4.23 -12.30
CA GLU A 7 11.35 -3.55 -11.75
C GLU A 7 10.99 -2.70 -10.52
N LEU A 8 9.81 -2.09 -10.51
CA LEU A 8 9.33 -1.33 -9.36
C LEU A 8 9.01 -2.26 -8.19
N LEU A 9 8.35 -3.38 -8.44
CA LEU A 9 8.05 -4.37 -7.41
C LEU A 9 9.34 -4.93 -6.78
N ALA A 10 10.31 -5.30 -7.61
CA ALA A 10 11.60 -5.80 -7.10
C ALA A 10 12.35 -4.75 -6.26
N GLN A 11 12.27 -3.47 -6.62
CA GLN A 11 12.86 -2.38 -5.84
C GLN A 11 12.10 -2.14 -4.54
N LEU A 12 10.76 -2.26 -4.56
CA LEU A 12 9.93 -2.10 -3.37
C LEU A 12 10.23 -3.21 -2.36
N GLN A 13 10.29 -4.47 -2.83
CA GLN A 13 10.65 -5.62 -2.00
C GLN A 13 12.08 -5.50 -1.43
N ASP A 14 13.09 -5.13 -2.22
CA ASP A 14 14.46 -4.91 -1.69
C ASP A 14 14.52 -3.77 -0.66
N ALA A 15 13.65 -2.75 -0.76
CA ALA A 15 13.54 -1.70 0.26
C ALA A 15 12.90 -2.24 1.54
N LEU A 16 11.81 -3.01 1.44
CA LEU A 16 11.12 -3.61 2.59
C LEU A 16 12.00 -4.64 3.32
N GLU A 17 12.72 -5.50 2.58
CA GLU A 17 13.68 -6.47 3.15
C GLU A 17 14.81 -5.80 3.97
N ARG A 18 15.07 -4.52 3.71
CA ARG A 18 16.11 -3.72 4.38
C ARG A 18 15.56 -2.77 5.45
N ASP A 19 14.27 -2.87 5.76
CA ASP A 19 13.54 -1.94 6.63
C ASP A 19 13.60 -0.48 6.13
N ASP A 20 13.84 -0.24 4.85
CA ASP A 20 13.92 1.09 4.23
C ASP A 20 12.53 1.59 3.81
N PHE A 21 11.66 1.76 4.81
CA PHE A 21 10.28 2.22 4.61
C PHE A 21 10.21 3.62 3.99
N ASP A 22 11.18 4.49 4.26
CA ASP A 22 11.24 5.83 3.65
C ASP A 22 11.39 5.76 2.13
N SER A 23 12.15 4.79 1.63
CA SER A 23 12.27 4.56 0.18
C SER A 23 11.02 3.88 -0.38
N ALA A 24 10.45 2.89 0.31
CA ALA A 24 9.20 2.23 -0.09
C ALA A 24 8.03 3.23 -0.23
N ILE A 25 7.85 4.10 0.77
CA ILE A 25 6.82 5.15 0.77
C ILE A 25 7.02 6.08 -0.44
N ARG A 26 8.23 6.64 -0.61
CA ARG A 26 8.53 7.54 -1.75
C ARG A 26 8.30 6.91 -3.12
N MET A 27 8.42 5.58 -3.22
CA MET A 27 8.11 4.86 -4.46
C MET A 27 6.61 4.78 -4.72
N LEU A 28 5.79 4.65 -3.68
CA LEU A 28 4.34 4.65 -3.79
C LEU A 28 3.78 6.07 -3.99
N ASP A 29 4.31 7.10 -3.32
CA ASP A 29 3.85 8.50 -3.42
C ASP A 29 3.89 9.08 -4.85
N VAL A 30 4.75 8.53 -5.73
CA VAL A 30 4.87 8.98 -7.13
C VAL A 30 3.90 8.29 -8.08
N LEU A 31 3.21 7.25 -7.60
CA LEU A 31 2.20 6.50 -8.32
C LEU A 31 0.81 7.10 -8.04
N ARG A 32 -0.19 6.66 -8.81
CA ARG A 32 -1.61 6.98 -8.56
C ARG A 32 -2.26 5.76 -7.91
N GLY A 33 -3.37 5.95 -7.19
CA GLY A 33 -4.15 4.88 -6.54
C GLY A 33 -4.14 3.53 -7.27
N PRO A 34 -4.51 3.45 -8.57
CA PRO A 34 -4.57 2.15 -9.26
C PRO A 34 -3.19 1.48 -9.43
N ASP A 35 -2.16 2.28 -9.66
CA ASP A 35 -0.78 1.79 -9.79
C ASP A 35 -0.19 1.46 -8.41
N GLN A 36 -0.55 2.20 -7.36
CA GLN A 36 -0.17 1.91 -5.97
C GLN A 36 -0.80 0.59 -5.52
N ALA A 37 -2.12 0.42 -5.69
CA ALA A 37 -2.85 -0.79 -5.34
C ALA A 37 -2.34 -2.01 -6.11
N MET A 38 -2.05 -1.87 -7.40
CA MET A 38 -1.46 -2.95 -8.20
C MET A 38 -0.10 -3.37 -7.65
N LEU A 39 0.80 -2.42 -7.32
CA LEU A 39 2.12 -2.76 -6.79
C LEU A 39 2.03 -3.34 -5.38
N PHE A 40 1.10 -2.82 -4.57
CA PHE A 40 0.87 -3.23 -3.19
C PHE A 40 0.25 -4.64 -3.10
N ALA A 41 -0.69 -4.98 -4.00
CA ALA A 41 -1.32 -6.30 -4.05
C ALA A 41 -0.33 -7.45 -4.33
N GLU A 42 0.78 -7.15 -5.02
CA GLU A 42 1.84 -8.11 -5.33
C GLU A 42 2.80 -8.35 -4.15
N LEU A 43 2.73 -7.53 -3.10
CA LEU A 43 3.46 -7.76 -1.84
C LEU A 43 2.85 -8.93 -1.07
N ASP A 44 3.66 -9.58 -0.25
CA ASP A 44 3.13 -10.60 0.65
C ASP A 44 2.32 -10.00 1.81
N ASP A 45 1.55 -10.85 2.50
CA ASP A 45 0.64 -10.42 3.57
C ASP A 45 1.34 -9.69 4.72
N ASP A 46 2.59 -10.05 5.02
CA ASP A 46 3.36 -9.48 6.12
C ASP A 46 3.92 -8.11 5.71
N GLU A 47 4.44 -8.00 4.48
CA GLU A 47 4.87 -6.75 3.85
C GLU A 47 3.72 -5.73 3.76
N GLN A 48 2.53 -6.15 3.33
CA GLN A 48 1.35 -5.29 3.26
C GLN A 48 0.96 -4.75 4.64
N GLN A 49 0.92 -5.64 5.65
CA GLN A 49 0.57 -5.27 7.03
C GLN A 49 1.59 -4.35 7.67
N GLU A 50 2.85 -4.49 7.31
CA GLU A 50 3.91 -3.64 7.82
C GLU A 50 3.94 -2.27 7.12
N LEU A 51 3.77 -2.23 5.79
CA LEU A 51 3.87 -1.01 5.01
C LEU A 51 2.66 -0.09 5.17
N LEU A 52 1.43 -0.64 5.10
CA LEU A 52 0.21 0.18 5.07
C LEU A 52 0.11 1.17 6.25
N PRO A 53 0.37 0.78 7.52
CA PRO A 53 0.29 1.72 8.64
C PRO A 53 1.37 2.80 8.67
N LYS A 54 2.40 2.69 7.81
CA LYS A 54 3.52 3.64 7.72
C LYS A 54 3.33 4.66 6.60
N LEU A 55 2.47 4.36 5.62
CA LEU A 55 2.02 5.33 4.63
C LEU A 55 1.21 6.44 5.30
N ASP A 56 1.08 7.56 4.61
CA ASP A 56 0.09 8.54 5.05
C ASP A 56 -1.33 7.98 4.83
N PHE A 57 -2.30 8.56 5.55
CA PHE A 57 -3.66 8.05 5.51
C PHE A 57 -4.33 8.25 4.15
N SER A 58 -3.91 9.23 3.35
CA SER A 58 -4.45 9.49 2.02
C SER A 58 -3.98 8.41 1.04
N ASP A 59 -2.68 8.13 1.00
CA ASP A 59 -2.11 7.07 0.15
C ASP A 59 -2.65 5.69 0.56
N SER A 60 -2.81 5.46 1.86
CA SER A 60 -3.44 4.24 2.36
C SER A 60 -4.89 4.11 1.89
N ALA A 61 -5.64 5.21 1.84
CA ALA A 61 -7.02 5.23 1.39
C ALA A 61 -7.11 4.95 -0.11
N ASP A 62 -6.28 5.62 -0.91
CA ASP A 62 -6.18 5.42 -2.36
C ASP A 62 -5.86 3.94 -2.70
N ILE A 63 -4.92 3.33 -1.98
CA ILE A 63 -4.60 1.90 -2.14
C ILE A 63 -5.82 1.03 -1.83
N LEU A 64 -6.47 1.24 -0.69
CA LEU A 64 -7.61 0.41 -0.28
C LEU A 64 -8.84 0.59 -1.19
N GLU A 65 -9.01 1.75 -1.81
CA GLU A 65 -10.09 2.02 -2.78
C GLU A 65 -9.91 1.24 -4.08
N ASP A 66 -8.67 1.13 -4.56
CA ASP A 66 -8.34 0.47 -5.82
C ASP A 66 -7.99 -1.04 -5.68
N LEU A 67 -7.88 -1.55 -4.46
CA LEU A 67 -7.74 -2.99 -4.17
C LEU A 67 -9.05 -3.75 -4.35
N ASP A 68 -8.96 -5.03 -4.69
CA ASP A 68 -10.14 -5.90 -4.79
C ASP A 68 -10.80 -6.09 -3.41
N ASP A 69 -12.14 -6.03 -3.35
CA ASP A 69 -12.94 -6.14 -2.11
C ASP A 69 -12.47 -7.24 -1.12
N PRO A 70 -12.16 -8.48 -1.57
CA PRO A 70 -11.70 -9.54 -0.66
C PRO A 70 -10.34 -9.25 -0.03
N GLU A 71 -9.44 -8.59 -0.76
CA GLU A 71 -8.11 -8.21 -0.27
C GLU A 71 -8.21 -7.05 0.71
N THR A 72 -8.98 -6.02 0.37
CA THR A 72 -9.30 -4.91 1.27
C THR A 72 -9.91 -5.40 2.59
N ALA A 73 -10.88 -6.32 2.53
CA ALA A 73 -11.49 -6.89 3.73
C ALA A 73 -10.51 -7.70 4.58
N LYS A 74 -9.58 -8.42 3.95
CA LYS A 74 -8.54 -9.20 4.64
C LYS A 74 -7.56 -8.28 5.36
N LEU A 75 -7.09 -7.22 4.69
CA LEU A 75 -6.15 -6.26 5.26
C LEU A 75 -6.80 -5.40 6.36
N ALA A 76 -8.04 -4.97 6.16
CA ALA A 76 -8.82 -4.28 7.19
C ALA A 76 -8.99 -5.13 8.47
N ALA A 77 -9.08 -6.45 8.33
CA ALA A 77 -9.22 -7.37 9.47
C ALA A 77 -7.89 -7.67 10.18
N SER A 78 -6.73 -7.49 9.54
CA SER A 78 -5.41 -7.70 10.14
C SER A 78 -4.87 -6.48 10.87
N LEU A 79 -5.37 -5.28 10.54
CA LEU A 79 -4.92 -4.03 11.14
C LEU A 79 -5.70 -3.63 12.41
N PRO A 80 -5.09 -2.83 13.30
CA PRO A 80 -5.80 -2.25 14.43
C PRO A 80 -7.01 -1.43 13.97
N ILE A 81 -8.15 -1.59 14.67
CA ILE A 81 -9.41 -0.91 14.35
C ILE A 81 -9.28 0.61 14.28
N GLU A 82 -8.42 1.20 15.11
CA GLU A 82 -8.18 2.65 15.12
C GLU A 82 -7.40 3.12 13.88
N THR A 83 -6.52 2.28 13.34
CA THR A 83 -5.76 2.56 12.12
C THR A 83 -6.68 2.53 10.91
N ILE A 84 -7.44 1.44 10.74
CA ILE A 84 -8.32 1.29 9.58
C ILE A 84 -9.44 2.35 9.57
N ALA A 85 -9.96 2.74 10.74
CA ALA A 85 -10.96 3.80 10.83
C ALA A 85 -10.43 5.14 10.29
N ARG A 86 -9.17 5.48 10.60
CA ARG A 86 -8.55 6.72 10.08
C ARG A 86 -8.30 6.67 8.58
N ILE A 87 -7.90 5.52 8.05
CA ILE A 87 -7.71 5.34 6.61
C ILE A 87 -9.04 5.50 5.88
N ILE A 88 -10.11 4.86 6.38
CA ILE A 88 -11.46 4.97 5.81
C ILE A 88 -11.98 6.42 5.89
N ASP A 89 -11.66 7.17 6.95
CA ASP A 89 -12.07 8.58 7.08
C ASP A 89 -11.45 9.49 5.99
N GLU A 90 -10.31 9.11 5.39
CA GLU A 90 -9.69 9.86 4.28
C GLU A 90 -10.22 9.46 2.89
N MET A 91 -10.99 8.37 2.77
CA MET A 91 -11.60 7.99 1.49
C MET A 91 -12.60 9.05 1.03
N GLU A 92 -12.49 9.51 -0.22
CA GLU A 92 -13.44 10.47 -0.78
C GLU A 92 -14.88 9.89 -0.80
N PRO A 93 -15.92 10.68 -0.46
CA PRO A 93 -17.30 10.21 -0.37
C PRO A 93 -18.04 10.02 -1.71
#